data_AF-A0A2E4XR08-F1
#
_entry.id   AF-A0A2E4XR08-F1
#
_cell.length_a   1.000
_cell.length_b   1.000
_cell.length_c   1.000
_cell.angle_alpha   90.00
_cell.angle_beta   90.00
_cell.angle_gamma   90.00
#
_symmetry.space_group_name_H-M   'P 1'
#
loop_
_entity.id
_entity.type
_entity.pdbx_description
1 polymer ?
#
loop_
_entity_poly.entity_id
_entity_poly.type
_entity_poly.pdbx_seq_one_letter_code
_entity_poly.pdbx_strand_id
1 'polypeptide(L)'
;MLRISAIICLSLFLFATPVRADAPTPEKSPEQLLSEGMRSLMQAMKLFMQNLPQFGEPYINDNGDIVIPRIQPKNPPSEPTEKSEEKGKRQI
;
A
#
# COMPACT_ATOMS: atom_id res chain seq x y z
N MET A 1 -34.04 -6.74 47.90
CA MET A 1 -33.14 -6.97 46.73
C MET A 1 -33.86 -6.90 45.38
N LEU A 2 -35.11 -7.38 45.25
CA LEU A 2 -35.87 -7.36 43.98
C LEU A 2 -36.11 -5.96 43.38
N ARG A 3 -36.24 -4.93 44.22
CA ARG A 3 -36.49 -3.53 43.79
C ARG A 3 -35.27 -2.83 43.19
N ILE A 4 -34.05 -3.26 43.56
CA ILE A 4 -32.80 -2.65 43.06
C ILE A 4 -32.49 -3.16 41.65
N SER A 5 -32.80 -4.43 41.36
CA SER A 5 -32.68 -5.03 40.02
C SER A 5 -33.56 -4.33 38.98
N ALA A 6 -34.81 -3.99 39.35
CA ALA A 6 -35.73 -3.28 38.47
C ALA A 6 -35.25 -1.87 38.07
N ILE A 7 -34.54 -1.17 38.97
CA ILE A 7 -34.01 0.17 38.72
C ILE A 7 -32.81 0.12 37.76
N ILE A 8 -31.97 -0.92 37.87
CA ILE A 8 -30.80 -1.12 36.99
C ILE A 8 -31.24 -1.47 35.56
N CYS A 9 -32.29 -2.28 35.39
CA CYS A 9 -32.83 -2.56 34.04
C CYS A 9 -33.49 -1.32 33.41
N LEU A 10 -34.13 -0.47 34.23
CA LEU A 10 -34.81 0.73 33.74
C LEU A 10 -33.83 1.82 33.31
N SER A 11 -32.65 1.93 33.94
CA SER A 11 -31.61 2.88 33.54
C SER A 11 -30.87 2.47 32.27
N LEU A 12 -30.77 1.16 31.97
CA LEU A 12 -30.17 0.68 30.71
C LEU A 12 -31.00 1.06 29.47
N PHE A 13 -32.31 1.20 29.61
CA PHE A 13 -33.19 1.54 28.48
C PHE A 13 -33.11 3.03 28.07
N LEU A 14 -32.66 3.92 28.97
CA LEU A 14 -32.61 5.37 28.68
C LEU A 14 -31.48 5.78 27.71
N PHE A 15 -30.51 4.92 27.45
CA PHE A 15 -29.36 5.22 26.57
C PHE A 15 -29.48 4.62 25.16
N ALA A 16 -30.63 4.05 24.80
CA ALA A 16 -30.87 3.52 23.46
C ALA A 16 -31.18 4.66 22.48
N THR A 17 -30.16 5.39 22.03
CA THR A 17 -30.31 6.30 20.88
C THR A 17 -30.49 5.48 19.61
N PRO A 18 -31.57 5.68 18.82
CA PRO A 18 -31.72 4.98 17.55
C PRO A 18 -30.60 5.42 16.62
N VAL A 19 -29.78 4.46 16.18
CA VAL A 19 -28.85 4.71 15.07
C VAL A 19 -29.71 4.85 13.82
N ARG A 20 -29.76 6.05 13.23
CA ARG A 20 -30.35 6.24 11.91
C ARG A 20 -29.36 5.67 10.90
N ALA A 21 -29.78 4.66 10.13
CA ALA A 21 -29.07 4.29 8.93
C ALA A 21 -29.08 5.50 7.99
N ASP A 22 -27.89 5.93 7.54
CA ASP A 22 -27.77 6.89 6.46
C ASP A 22 -28.51 6.37 5.24
N ALA A 23 -29.21 7.27 4.54
CA ALA A 23 -29.89 6.92 3.29
C ALA A 23 -28.87 6.32 2.32
N PRO A 24 -29.24 5.29 1.52
CA PRO A 24 -28.34 4.72 0.54
C PRO A 24 -27.84 5.86 -0.36
N THR A 25 -26.52 6.05 -0.39
CA THR A 25 -25.87 6.95 -1.33
C THR A 25 -26.33 6.59 -2.75
N PRO A 26 -26.49 7.56 -3.68
CA PRO A 26 -26.86 7.25 -5.04
C PRO A 26 -25.90 6.19 -5.59
N GLU A 27 -26.42 4.97 -5.77
CA GLU A 27 -25.69 3.84 -6.32
C GLU A 27 -25.14 4.29 -7.67
N LYS A 28 -23.81 4.18 -7.87
CA LYS A 28 -23.19 4.51 -9.15
C LYS A 28 -23.89 3.71 -10.25
N SER A 29 -24.14 4.35 -11.39
CA SER A 29 -24.70 3.64 -12.54
C SER A 29 -23.79 2.46 -12.94
N PRO A 30 -24.35 1.36 -13.47
CA PRO A 30 -23.56 0.23 -13.95
C PRO A 30 -22.42 0.63 -14.89
N GLU A 31 -22.66 1.62 -15.76
CA GLU A 31 -21.68 2.17 -16.68
C GLU A 31 -20.51 2.85 -15.96
N GLN A 32 -20.79 3.60 -14.89
CA GLN A 32 -19.76 4.24 -14.07
C GLN A 32 -18.90 3.19 -13.37
N LEU A 33 -19.51 2.15 -12.79
CA LEU A 33 -18.79 1.05 -12.14
C LEU A 33 -17.88 0.31 -13.13
N LEU A 34 -18.37 0.03 -14.33
CA LEU A 34 -17.57 -0.59 -15.39
C LEU A 34 -16.36 0.28 -15.77
N SER A 35 -16.59 1.59 -15.96
CA SER A 35 -15.52 2.52 -16.35
C SER A 35 -14.43 2.63 -15.28
N GLU A 36 -14.81 2.64 -14.01
CA GLU A 36 -13.89 2.74 -12.88
C GLU A 36 -13.12 1.44 -12.65
N GLY A 37 -13.79 0.29 -12.83
CA GLY A 37 -13.14 -1.02 -12.83
C GLY A 37 -12.08 -1.14 -13.92
N MET A 38 -12.40 -0.73 -15.15
CA MET A 38 -11.44 -0.73 -16.26
C MET A 38 -10.24 0.21 -16.00
N ARG A 39 -10.49 1.40 -15.43
CA ARG A 39 -9.42 2.33 -15.07
C ARG A 39 -8.47 1.72 -14.03
N SER A 40 -9.04 1.08 -13.02
CA SER A 40 -8.29 0.43 -11.94
C SER A 40 -7.46 -0.74 -12.48
N LEU A 41 -8.02 -1.54 -13.39
CA LEU A 41 -7.32 -2.63 -14.05
C LEU A 41 -6.10 -2.13 -14.85
N MET A 42 -6.28 -1.09 -15.67
CA MET A 42 -5.18 -0.51 -16.45
C MET A 42 -4.09 0.09 -15.56
N GLN A 43 -4.46 0.70 -14.44
CA GLN A 43 -3.51 1.22 -13.47
C GLN A 43 -2.72 0.09 -12.78
N ALA A 44 -3.39 -0.98 -12.38
CA ALA A 44 -2.75 -2.16 -11.81
C ALA A 44 -1.79 -2.81 -12.82
N MET A 45 -2.19 -2.93 -14.09
CA MET A 45 -1.35 -3.47 -15.15
C MET A 45 -0.11 -2.62 -15.41
N LYS A 46 -0.25 -1.29 -15.38
CA LYS A 46 0.90 -0.37 -15.49
C LYS A 46 1.90 -0.59 -14.35
N LEU A 47 1.42 -0.66 -13.10
CA LEU A 47 2.27 -0.92 -11.94
C LEU A 47 2.95 -2.29 -12.03
N PHE A 48 2.21 -3.32 -12.48
CA PHE A 48 2.79 -4.64 -12.69
C PHE A 48 3.95 -4.60 -13.69
N MET A 49 3.75 -3.97 -14.86
CA MET A 49 4.81 -3.83 -15.87
C MET A 49 6.04 -3.08 -15.36
N GLN A 50 5.84 -2.06 -14.52
CA GLN A 50 6.95 -1.29 -13.92
C GLN A 50 7.81 -2.11 -12.94
N ASN A 51 7.25 -3.18 -12.38
CA ASN A 51 7.94 -4.04 -11.40
C ASN A 51 8.56 -5.29 -12.03
N LEU A 52 8.39 -5.51 -13.34
CA LEU A 52 9.03 -6.63 -14.01
C LEU A 52 10.56 -6.44 -14.03
N PRO A 53 11.33 -7.45 -13.59
CA PRO A 53 12.78 -7.37 -13.66
C PRO A 53 13.23 -7.34 -15.12
N GLN A 54 14.14 -6.43 -15.44
CA GLN A 54 14.75 -6.33 -16.76
C GLN A 54 16.15 -6.96 -16.69
N PHE A 55 16.45 -7.86 -17.63
CA PHE A 55 17.74 -8.51 -17.73
C PHE A 55 18.44 -8.12 -19.03
N GLY A 56 19.75 -7.94 -18.97
CA GLY A 56 20.59 -7.66 -20.12
C GLY A 56 21.06 -8.93 -20.82
N GLU A 57 21.91 -8.75 -21.83
CA GLU A 57 22.47 -9.86 -22.59
C GLU A 57 23.41 -10.72 -21.72
N PRO A 58 23.27 -12.06 -21.76
CA PRO A 58 24.15 -12.95 -21.02
C PRO A 58 25.55 -12.98 -21.61
N TYR A 59 26.57 -13.08 -20.75
CA TYR A 59 27.97 -13.24 -21.16
C TYR A 59 28.73 -14.18 -20.23
N ILE A 60 29.88 -14.67 -20.69
CA ILE A 60 30.78 -15.52 -19.90
C ILE A 60 31.87 -14.64 -19.29
N ASN A 61 32.10 -14.74 -17.97
CA ASN A 61 33.16 -13.99 -17.27
C ASN A 61 34.54 -14.69 -17.37
N ASP A 62 35.58 -14.06 -16.82
CA ASP A 62 36.96 -14.60 -16.84
C ASP A 62 37.12 -15.93 -16.07
N ASN A 63 36.21 -16.24 -15.15
CA ASN A 63 36.18 -17.50 -14.41
C ASN A 63 35.41 -18.60 -15.15
N GLY A 64 34.76 -18.28 -16.27
CA GLY A 64 33.92 -19.20 -17.04
C GLY A 64 32.45 -19.28 -16.60
N ASP A 65 31.99 -18.41 -15.68
CA ASP A 65 30.59 -18.37 -15.26
C ASP A 65 29.71 -17.62 -16.26
N ILE A 66 28.44 -18.01 -16.38
CA ILE A 66 27.43 -17.28 -17.14
C ILE A 66 26.82 -16.18 -16.25
N VAL A 67 26.99 -14.93 -16.65
CA VAL A 67 26.46 -13.75 -15.95
C VAL A 67 25.27 -13.20 -16.70
N ILE A 68 24.13 -13.06 -16.01
CA ILE A 68 22.92 -12.41 -16.53
C ILE A 68 22.70 -11.11 -15.75
N PRO A 69 23.09 -9.94 -16.30
CA PRO A 69 23.02 -8.69 -15.56
C PRO A 69 21.58 -8.19 -15.41
N ARG A 70 21.23 -7.63 -14.25
CA ARG A 70 19.96 -6.90 -14.06
C ARG A 70 20.11 -5.48 -14.59
N ILE A 71 19.23 -5.07 -15.49
CA ILE A 71 19.14 -3.68 -15.95
C ILE A 71 18.39 -2.92 -14.86
N GLN A 72 19.08 -2.07 -14.11
CA GLN A 72 18.40 -1.17 -13.18
C GLN A 72 17.56 -0.18 -13.99
N PRO A 73 16.24 -0.10 -13.77
CA PRO A 73 15.47 0.98 -14.36
C PRO A 73 16.07 2.29 -13.86
N LYS A 74 16.30 3.25 -14.77
CA LYS A 74 16.68 4.62 -14.38
C LYS A 74 15.57 5.16 -13.48
N ASN A 75 15.76 5.08 -12.16
CA ASN A 75 15.03 5.96 -11.26
C ASN A 75 15.36 7.40 -11.68
N PRO A 76 14.41 8.33 -11.67
CA PRO A 76 14.76 9.74 -11.71
C PRO A 76 15.77 10.01 -10.58
N PRO A 77 16.76 10.91 -10.78
CA PRO A 77 17.85 11.09 -9.85
C PRO A 77 17.32 11.21 -8.43
N SER A 78 17.62 10.24 -7.58
CA SER A 78 17.55 10.44 -6.14
C SER A 78 18.55 11.55 -5.84
N GLU A 79 18.06 12.58 -5.14
CA GLU A 79 18.84 13.75 -4.73
C GLU A 79 20.20 13.33 -4.15
N PRO A 80 21.25 14.15 -4.31
CA PRO A 80 22.62 13.75 -3.99
C PRO A 80 22.72 13.37 -2.51
N THR A 81 23.18 12.15 -2.24
CA THR A 81 23.64 11.76 -0.90
C THR A 81 24.79 12.69 -0.52
N GLU A 82 24.60 13.53 0.49
CA GLU A 82 25.69 14.23 1.14
C GLU A 82 26.67 13.17 1.68
N LYS A 83 27.88 13.15 1.10
CA LYS A 83 29.04 12.53 1.73
C LYS A 83 29.31 13.24 3.06
N SER A 84 28.91 12.67 4.17
CA SER A 84 29.56 12.93 5.45
C SER A 84 30.77 12.01 5.58
N GLU A 85 31.94 12.53 5.20
CA GLU A 85 33.22 11.99 5.62
C GLU A 85 33.37 12.18 7.14
N GLU A 86 32.92 11.23 7.95
CA GLU A 86 33.24 11.22 9.38
C GLU A 86 34.60 10.54 9.62
N LYS A 87 35.64 11.36 9.52
CA LYS A 87 37.01 11.08 9.98
C LYS A 87 37.04 11.24 11.51
N GLY A 88 36.94 10.17 12.29
CA GLY A 88 36.87 10.30 13.76
C GLY A 88 37.20 9.07 14.62
N LYS A 89 38.49 8.78 14.77
CA LYS A 89 39.15 8.10 15.91
C LYS A 89 38.73 6.65 16.28
N ARG A 90 39.60 5.70 15.91
CA ARG A 90 39.80 4.46 16.68
C ARG A 90 40.25 4.84 18.09
N GLN A 91 39.43 4.53 19.09
CA GLN A 91 39.84 4.50 20.50
C GLN A 91 40.75 3.27 20.69
N ILE A 92 41.96 3.53 21.18
CA ILE A 92 42.84 2.59 21.86
C ILE A 92 42.86 2.98 23.32
#